data_AF-A0AB37H0S2-F1
#
_entry.id   AF-A0AB37H0S2-F1
#
_cell.length_a   1.000
_cell.length_b   1.000
_cell.length_c   1.000
_cell.angle_alpha   90.00
_cell.angle_beta   90.00
_cell.angle_gamma   90.00
#
_symmetry.space_group_name_H-M   'P 1'
#
loop_
_entity.id
_entity.type
_entity.pdbx_description
1 polymer ?
#
loop_
_entity_poly.entity_id
_entity_poly.type
_entity_poly.pdbx_seq_one_letter_code
_entity_poly.pdbx_strand_id
1 'polypeptide(L)'
;MIKRTAEHVLTWIGVGVAALGLLLIGLMLPFMSGDAFIQGMQEGDGNLTYEDAATSASIFQTFATVGLVLGLVTLILAIIGGIFISKKAKIAGILLLIAGVITLLGNWISAILWIVAGILLLVKKPKRDTLTEDGYYNYDKANEVAKERTEEDPYKY
;
A
#
# COMPACT_ATOMS: atom_id res chain seq x y z
N MET A 1 -15.44 19.83 -2.78
CA MET A 1 -14.98 18.57 -2.15
C MET A 1 -13.49 18.34 -2.39
N ILE A 2 -12.65 18.15 -1.36
CA ILE A 2 -11.30 17.60 -1.60
C ILE A 2 -11.46 16.09 -1.74
N LYS A 3 -11.34 15.58 -2.96
CA LYS A 3 -11.32 14.13 -3.21
C LYS A 3 -10.05 13.56 -2.60
N ARG A 4 -10.17 12.51 -1.78
CA ARG A 4 -9.03 11.75 -1.23
C ARG A 4 -8.38 10.87 -2.29
N THR A 5 -8.28 11.38 -3.52
CA THR A 5 -7.89 10.62 -4.71
C THR A 5 -6.42 10.23 -4.61
N ALA A 6 -5.55 11.15 -4.18
CA ALA A 6 -4.12 10.86 -4.06
C ALA A 6 -3.85 9.72 -3.06
N GLU A 7 -4.52 9.76 -1.89
CA GLU A 7 -4.37 8.76 -0.84
C GLU A 7 -4.86 7.38 -1.29
N HIS A 8 -6.00 7.33 -1.99
CA HIS A 8 -6.52 6.07 -2.56
C HIS A 8 -5.60 5.54 -3.65
N VAL A 9 -5.17 6.39 -4.58
CA VAL A 9 -4.33 5.98 -5.71
C VAL A 9 -2.99 5.45 -5.21
N LEU A 10 -2.31 6.17 -4.31
CA LEU A 10 -1.05 5.72 -3.70
C LEU A 10 -1.20 4.36 -3.01
N THR A 11 -2.27 4.20 -2.22
CA THR A 11 -2.50 2.96 -1.48
C THR A 11 -2.71 1.78 -2.43
N TRP A 12 -3.57 1.92 -3.44
CA TRP A 12 -3.91 0.84 -4.36
C TRP A 12 -2.79 0.53 -5.36
N ILE A 13 -1.99 1.51 -5.77
CA ILE A 13 -0.75 1.24 -6.52
C ILE A 13 0.21 0.41 -5.66
N GLY A 14 0.41 0.80 -4.39
CA GLY A 14 1.28 0.04 -3.49
C GLY A 14 0.78 -1.40 -3.26
N VAL A 15 -0.53 -1.60 -3.15
CA VAL A 15 -1.17 -2.93 -3.09
C VAL A 15 -0.91 -3.73 -4.37
N GLY A 16 -1.09 -3.13 -5.55
CA GLY A 16 -0.81 -3.80 -6.83
C GLY A 16 0.65 -4.22 -6.97
N VAL A 17 1.59 -3.32 -6.66
CA VAL A 17 3.04 -3.59 -6.71
C VAL A 17 3.44 -4.65 -5.68
N ALA A 18 2.88 -4.62 -4.48
CA ALA A 18 3.15 -5.61 -3.45
C ALA A 18 2.61 -6.99 -3.85
N ALA A 19 1.37 -7.06 -4.33
CA ALA A 19 0.75 -8.29 -4.79
C ALA A 19 1.54 -8.91 -5.96
N LEU A 20 1.99 -8.10 -6.92
CA LEU A 20 2.82 -8.56 -8.02
C LEU A 20 4.16 -9.13 -7.53
N GLY A 21 4.85 -8.41 -6.63
CA GLY A 21 6.11 -8.89 -6.05
C GLY A 21 5.94 -10.23 -5.29
N LEU A 22 4.88 -10.36 -4.50
CA LEU A 22 4.59 -11.60 -3.77
C LEU A 22 4.21 -12.75 -4.71
N LEU A 23 3.49 -12.46 -5.79
CA LEU A 23 3.18 -13.45 -6.81
C LEU A 23 4.46 -13.97 -7.47
N LEU A 24 5.40 -13.09 -7.82
CA LEU A 24 6.69 -13.49 -8.41
C LEU A 24 7.50 -14.37 -7.45
N ILE A 25 7.61 -13.99 -6.18
CA ILE A 25 8.30 -14.79 -5.16
C ILE A 25 7.61 -16.14 -4.98
N GLY A 26 6.27 -16.15 -4.89
CA GLY A 26 5.46 -17.36 -4.76
C GLY A 26 5.66 -18.34 -5.92
N LEU A 27 5.76 -17.83 -7.16
CA LEU A 27 6.04 -18.65 -8.34
C LEU A 27 7.48 -19.20 -8.36
N MET A 28 8.46 -18.43 -7.85
CA MET A 28 9.88 -18.84 -7.88
C MET A 28 10.26 -19.82 -6.76
N LEU A 29 9.60 -19.76 -5.61
CA LEU A 29 9.89 -20.57 -4.43
C LEU A 29 10.09 -22.08 -4.68
N PRO A 30 9.21 -22.81 -5.42
CA PRO A 30 9.40 -24.24 -5.63
C PRO A 30 10.63 -24.58 -6.48
N PHE A 31 11.12 -23.63 -7.28
CA PHE A 31 12.30 -23.83 -8.14
C PHE A 31 13.62 -23.63 -7.38
N MET A 32 13.61 -22.88 -6.27
CA MET A 32 14.83 -22.57 -5.49
C MET A 32 15.42 -23.78 -4.75
N SER A 33 14.65 -24.86 -4.58
CA SER A 33 15.11 -26.13 -4.00
C SER A 33 15.44 -27.20 -5.05
N GLY A 34 15.34 -26.88 -6.34
CA GLY A 34 15.60 -27.84 -7.41
C GLY A 34 17.09 -28.01 -7.71
N ASP A 35 17.48 -29.23 -8.10
CA ASP A 35 18.88 -29.55 -8.46
C ASP A 35 19.43 -28.60 -9.54
N ALA A 36 18.60 -28.21 -10.51
CA ALA A 36 18.99 -27.26 -11.56
C ALA A 36 19.35 -25.87 -11.00
N PHE A 37 18.69 -25.41 -9.94
CA PHE A 37 19.01 -24.15 -9.29
C PHE A 37 20.32 -24.25 -8.51
N ILE A 38 20.52 -25.36 -7.77
CA ILE A 38 21.74 -25.61 -7.00
C ILE A 38 22.95 -25.77 -7.93
N GLN A 39 22.82 -26.51 -9.02
CA GLN A 39 23.86 -26.64 -10.04
C GLN A 39 24.17 -25.29 -10.69
N GLY A 40 23.16 -24.46 -10.98
CA GLY A 40 23.38 -23.11 -11.49
C GLY A 40 24.17 -22.21 -10.52
N MET A 41 23.97 -22.35 -9.21
CA MET A 41 24.79 -21.66 -8.21
C MET A 41 26.24 -22.14 -8.20
N GLN A 42 26.45 -23.45 -8.34
CA GLN A 42 27.79 -24.05 -8.40
C GLN A 42 28.54 -23.67 -9.69
N GLU A 43 27.86 -23.62 -10.82
CA GLU A 43 28.45 -23.18 -12.09
C GLU A 43 28.81 -21.69 -12.06
N GLY A 44 28.05 -20.88 -11.32
CA GLY A 44 28.32 -19.46 -11.12
C GLY A 44 29.52 -19.15 -10.23
N ASP A 45 29.92 -20.09 -9.37
CA ASP A 45 31.11 -20.00 -8.52
C ASP A 45 31.82 -21.36 -8.44
N GLY A 46 32.87 -21.52 -9.24
CA GLY A 46 33.62 -22.77 -9.37
C GLY A 46 34.35 -23.24 -8.10
N ASN A 47 34.31 -22.46 -7.01
CA ASN A 47 34.83 -22.85 -5.70
C ASN A 47 33.76 -23.37 -4.74
N LEU A 48 32.47 -23.23 -5.06
CA LEU A 48 31.39 -23.80 -4.25
C LEU A 48 31.29 -25.30 -4.47
N THR A 49 31.25 -26.07 -3.38
CA THR A 49 30.82 -27.47 -3.47
C THR A 49 29.30 -27.53 -3.65
N TYR A 50 28.80 -28.66 -4.16
CA TYR A 50 27.35 -28.88 -4.26
C TYR A 50 26.65 -28.73 -2.90
N GLU A 51 27.29 -29.21 -1.82
CA GLU A 51 26.74 -29.16 -0.46
C GLU A 51 26.66 -27.71 0.07
N ASP A 52 27.68 -26.89 -0.21
CA ASP A 52 27.68 -25.46 0.13
C ASP A 52 26.61 -24.69 -0.67
N ALA A 53 26.47 -25.00 -1.96
CA ALA A 53 25.46 -24.42 -2.83
C ALA A 53 24.04 -24.80 -2.38
N ALA A 54 23.82 -26.07 -2.03
CA ALA A 54 22.54 -26.56 -1.51
C ALA A 54 22.17 -25.90 -0.17
N THR A 55 23.15 -25.77 0.73
CA THR A 55 22.98 -25.07 2.01
C THR A 55 22.59 -23.61 1.78
N SER A 56 23.30 -22.92 0.89
CA SER A 56 23.02 -21.53 0.54
C SER A 56 21.62 -21.37 -0.06
N ALA A 57 21.24 -22.23 -1.01
CA ALA A 57 19.90 -22.25 -1.60
C ALA A 57 18.80 -22.44 -0.55
N SER A 58 19.02 -23.34 0.42
CA SER A 58 18.07 -23.58 1.52
C SER A 58 17.88 -22.35 2.42
N ILE A 59 18.96 -21.61 2.70
CA ILE A 59 18.92 -20.37 3.47
C ILE A 59 18.15 -19.31 2.68
N PHE A 60 18.45 -19.11 1.40
CA PHE A 60 17.73 -18.19 0.53
C PHE A 60 16.23 -18.52 0.44
N GLN A 61 15.89 -19.80 0.28
CA GLN A 61 14.49 -20.26 0.25
C GLN A 61 13.78 -19.97 1.57
N THR A 62 14.46 -20.17 2.70
CA THR A 62 13.92 -19.85 4.03
C THR A 62 13.61 -18.36 4.15
N PHE A 63 14.55 -17.49 3.79
CA PHE A 63 14.32 -16.04 3.78
C PHE A 63 13.20 -15.63 2.83
N ALA A 64 13.15 -16.19 1.62
CA ALA A 64 12.09 -15.94 0.65
C ALA A 64 10.72 -16.36 1.19
N THR A 65 10.65 -17.50 1.89
CA THR A 65 9.42 -18.02 2.50
C THR A 65 8.96 -17.12 3.64
N VAL A 66 9.86 -16.74 4.56
CA VAL A 66 9.55 -15.80 5.65
C VAL A 66 9.10 -14.46 5.09
N GLY A 67 9.81 -13.96 4.08
CA GLY A 67 9.47 -12.73 3.36
C GLY A 67 8.09 -12.80 2.71
N LEU A 68 7.73 -13.92 2.08
CA LEU A 68 6.41 -14.14 1.48
C LEU A 68 5.31 -14.09 2.55
N VAL A 69 5.48 -14.78 3.67
CA VAL A 69 4.49 -14.82 4.76
C VAL A 69 4.28 -13.43 5.36
N LEU A 70 5.37 -12.73 5.72
CA LEU A 70 5.30 -11.36 6.23
C LEU A 70 4.70 -10.39 5.18
N GLY A 71 5.04 -10.60 3.92
CA GLY A 71 4.49 -9.86 2.79
C GLY A 71 2.98 -10.03 2.65
N LEU A 72 2.46 -11.25 2.78
CA LEU A 72 1.01 -11.50 2.74
C LEU A 72 0.29 -10.84 3.92
N VAL A 73 0.84 -10.93 5.13
CA VAL A 73 0.27 -10.28 6.31
C VAL A 73 0.22 -8.75 6.13
N THR A 74 1.31 -8.15 5.65
CA THR A 74 1.36 -6.70 5.40
C THR A 74 0.46 -6.27 4.26
N LEU A 75 0.33 -7.07 3.20
CA LEU A 75 -0.62 -6.82 2.12
C LEU A 75 -2.06 -6.77 2.61
N ILE A 76 -2.45 -7.70 3.50
CA ILE A 76 -3.78 -7.71 4.12
C ILE A 76 -3.99 -6.43 4.96
N LEU A 77 -3.00 -6.02 5.76
CA LEU A 77 -3.07 -4.77 6.53
C LEU A 77 -3.26 -3.55 5.61
N ALA A 78 -2.53 -3.49 4.50
CA ALA A 78 -2.64 -2.41 3.53
C ALA A 78 -4.02 -2.37 2.84
N ILE A 79 -4.59 -3.54 2.51
CA ILE A 79 -5.94 -3.64 1.95
C ILE A 79 -6.99 -3.14 2.95
N ILE A 80 -6.91 -3.59 4.21
CA ILE A 80 -7.81 -3.11 5.28
C ILE A 80 -7.67 -1.60 5.46
N GLY A 81 -6.44 -1.09 5.47
CA GLY A 81 -6.14 0.34 5.51
C GLY A 81 -6.78 1.09 4.34
N GLY A 82 -6.62 0.60 3.12
CA GLY A 82 -7.20 1.15 1.89
C GLY A 82 -8.73 1.25 1.93
N ILE A 83 -9.41 0.19 2.40
CA ILE A 83 -10.87 0.19 2.55
C ILE A 83 -11.32 1.24 3.58
N PHE A 84 -10.52 1.49 4.61
CA PHE A 84 -10.88 2.40 5.71
C PHE A 84 -10.61 3.88 5.40
N ILE A 85 -9.93 4.21 4.28
CA ILE A 85 -9.59 5.60 3.92
C ILE A 85 -10.80 6.54 3.94
N SER A 86 -11.95 6.06 3.47
CA SER A 86 -13.18 6.85 3.35
C SER A 86 -14.00 6.94 4.64
N LYS A 87 -13.83 5.98 5.56
CA LYS A 87 -14.64 5.89 6.80
C LYS A 87 -13.87 6.36 8.04
N LYS A 88 -12.62 5.92 8.19
CA LYS A 88 -11.79 6.12 9.38
C LYS A 88 -10.36 6.48 8.97
N ALA A 89 -10.22 7.68 8.41
CA ALA A 89 -8.97 8.28 7.93
C ALA A 89 -7.74 7.99 8.80
N LYS A 90 -7.84 8.26 10.12
CA LYS A 90 -6.72 8.13 11.05
C LYS A 90 -6.29 6.68 11.24
N ILE A 91 -7.27 5.77 11.34
CA ILE A 91 -6.99 4.34 11.47
C ILE A 91 -6.35 3.81 10.19
N ALA A 92 -6.89 4.18 9.03
CA ALA A 92 -6.30 3.85 7.74
C ALA A 92 -4.84 4.31 7.62
N GLY A 93 -4.56 5.55 8.04
CA GLY A 93 -3.20 6.10 8.02
C GLY A 93 -2.22 5.33 8.90
N ILE A 94 -2.62 4.98 10.13
CA ILE A 94 -1.77 4.19 11.05
C ILE A 94 -1.51 2.79 10.49
N LEU A 95 -2.54 2.11 9.96
CA LEU A 95 -2.40 0.79 9.35
C LEU A 95 -1.41 0.81 8.17
N LEU A 96 -1.51 1.83 7.32
CA LEU A 96 -0.60 1.99 6.17
C LEU A 96 0.84 2.33 6.59
N LEU A 97 1.03 3.09 7.67
CA LEU A 97 2.36 3.33 8.23
C LEU A 97 2.99 2.04 8.77
N ILE A 98 2.23 1.25 9.53
CA ILE A 98 2.72 -0.03 10.06
C ILE A 98 3.07 -0.96 8.90
N ALA A 99 2.19 -1.10 7.90
CA ALA A 99 2.46 -1.89 6.71
C ALA A 99 3.71 -1.39 5.98
N GLY A 100 3.84 -0.08 5.77
CA GLY A 100 4.98 0.52 5.09
C GLY A 100 6.31 0.29 5.81
N VAL A 101 6.36 0.40 7.15
CA VAL A 101 7.57 0.15 7.93
C VAL A 101 8.00 -1.32 7.84
N ILE A 102 7.06 -2.26 7.95
CA ILE A 102 7.38 -3.70 7.89
C ILE A 102 7.86 -4.08 6.49
N THR A 103 7.26 -3.52 5.44
CA THR A 103 7.56 -3.85 4.04
C THR A 103 8.84 -3.19 3.51
N LEU A 104 9.45 -2.27 4.27
CA LEU A 104 10.58 -1.44 3.84
C LEU A 104 11.80 -2.24 3.36
N LEU A 105 12.12 -3.35 4.01
CA LEU A 105 13.31 -4.17 3.69
C LEU A 105 13.14 -5.06 2.45
N GLY A 106 11.90 -5.36 2.05
CA GLY A 106 11.63 -6.27 0.93
C GLY A 106 11.10 -5.54 -0.30
N ASN A 107 10.01 -4.79 -0.14
CA ASN A 107 9.38 -4.05 -1.22
C ASN A 107 9.35 -2.56 -0.88
N TRP A 108 10.53 -1.94 -1.01
CA TRP A 108 10.74 -0.53 -0.67
C TRP A 108 9.85 0.42 -1.49
N ILE A 109 9.43 0.03 -2.70
CA ILE A 109 8.50 0.81 -3.53
C ILE A 109 7.12 0.88 -2.85
N SER A 110 6.53 -0.28 -2.54
CA SER A 110 5.25 -0.32 -1.82
C SER A 110 5.35 0.34 -0.44
N ALA A 111 6.48 0.17 0.24
CA ALA A 111 6.73 0.79 1.53
C ALA A 111 6.65 2.32 1.46
N ILE A 112 7.34 2.96 0.51
CA ILE A 112 7.29 4.41 0.33
C ILE A 112 5.86 4.86 -0.01
N LEU A 113 5.17 4.16 -0.91
CA LEU A 113 3.80 4.50 -1.29
C LEU A 113 2.85 4.48 -0.10
N TRP A 114 2.92 3.44 0.74
CA TRP A 114 2.07 3.32 1.93
C TRP A 114 2.47 4.28 3.04
N ILE A 115 3.76 4.59 3.23
CA ILE A 115 4.20 5.60 4.18
C ILE A 115 3.66 6.97 3.78
N VAL A 116 3.82 7.37 2.52
CA VAL A 116 3.34 8.66 2.01
C VAL A 116 1.82 8.74 2.12
N ALA A 117 1.10 7.69 1.69
CA ALA A 117 -0.36 7.63 1.84
C ALA A 117 -0.78 7.74 3.31
N GLY A 118 -0.09 7.03 4.21
CA GLY A 118 -0.32 7.05 5.65
C GLY A 118 -0.17 8.45 6.24
N ILE A 119 0.94 9.13 5.94
CA ILE A 119 1.19 10.51 6.38
C ILE A 119 0.10 11.45 5.86
N LEU A 120 -0.26 11.37 4.58
CA LEU A 120 -1.31 12.21 4.00
C LEU A 120 -2.66 12.02 4.70
N LEU A 121 -2.99 10.80 5.11
CA LEU A 121 -4.22 10.51 5.85
C LEU A 121 -4.23 11.06 7.27
N LEU A 122 -3.06 11.20 7.90
CA LEU A 122 -2.93 11.74 9.25
C LEU A 122 -2.87 13.28 9.26
N VAL A 123 -2.19 13.87 8.29
CA VAL A 123 -1.98 15.33 8.21
C VAL A 123 -3.22 16.03 7.65
N LYS A 124 -3.90 15.42 6.67
CA LYS A 124 -4.99 16.07 5.96
C LYS A 124 -6.33 15.90 6.69
N LYS A 125 -6.85 17.00 7.22
CA LYS A 125 -8.17 17.02 7.87
C LYS A 125 -9.25 16.54 6.87
N PRO A 126 -10.15 15.62 7.26
CA PRO A 126 -11.31 15.31 6.44
C PRO A 126 -12.16 16.57 6.33
N LYS A 127 -12.34 17.12 5.12
CA LYS A 127 -13.35 18.17 4.91
C LYS A 127 -14.71 17.56 5.21
N ARG A 128 -15.37 18.04 6.26
CA ARG A 128 -16.74 17.64 6.55
C ARG A 128 -17.65 18.29 5.52
N ASP A 129 -18.57 17.52 4.94
CA ASP A 129 -19.48 18.05 3.93
C ASP A 129 -20.67 18.85 4.51
N THR A 130 -20.58 19.28 5.76
CA THR A 130 -21.62 20.00 6.47
C THR A 130 -21.53 21.51 6.26
N LEU A 131 -22.67 22.21 6.24
CA LEU A 131 -22.73 23.68 6.30
C LEU A 131 -22.18 24.23 7.62
N THR A 132 -22.04 23.36 8.61
CA THR A 132 -21.44 23.66 9.90
C THR A 132 -20.16 22.84 10.07
N GLU A 133 -19.02 23.51 10.18
CA GLU A 133 -17.73 22.88 10.48
C GLU A 133 -17.29 23.38 11.86
N ASP A 134 -17.04 22.43 12.79
CA ASP A 134 -16.60 22.72 14.16
C ASP A 134 -17.48 23.74 14.92
N GLY A 135 -18.80 23.70 14.69
CA GLY A 135 -19.77 24.56 15.37
C GLY A 135 -19.98 25.94 14.72
N TYR A 136 -19.23 26.27 13.66
CA TYR A 136 -19.35 27.53 12.93
C TYR A 136 -20.02 27.32 11.57
N TYR A 137 -20.88 28.26 11.18
CA TYR A 137 -21.48 28.30 9.84
C TYR A 137 -20.40 28.59 8.80
N ASN A 138 -20.29 27.70 7.81
CA ASN A 138 -19.37 27.83 6.70
C ASN A 138 -20.05 28.67 5.59
N TYR A 139 -19.87 30.00 5.67
CA TYR A 139 -20.47 30.98 4.76
C TYR A 139 -20.03 30.79 3.29
N ASP A 140 -18.78 30.37 3.06
CA ASP A 140 -18.28 30.11 1.71
C ASP A 140 -19.08 28.98 1.05
N LYS A 141 -19.36 27.92 1.80
CA LYS A 141 -20.16 26.79 1.33
C LYS A 141 -21.64 27.14 1.17
N ALA A 142 -22.19 27.97 2.05
CA ALA A 142 -23.56 28.47 1.92
C ALA A 142 -23.73 29.32 0.64
N ASN A 143 -22.71 30.12 0.30
CA ASN A 143 -22.70 30.94 -0.92
C ASN A 143 -22.57 30.09 -2.19
N GLU A 144 -21.81 28.99 -2.17
CA GLU A 144 -21.76 28.04 -3.29
C GLU A 144 -23.14 27.39 -3.53
N VAL A 145 -23.80 26.89 -2.48
CA VAL A 145 -25.15 26.30 -2.57
C VAL A 145 -26.20 27.32 -3.02
N ALA A 146 -26.08 28.58 -2.58
CA ALA A 146 -26.98 29.65 -3.01
C ALA A 146 -26.78 30.03 -4.49
N LYS A 147 -25.54 29.97 -5.00
CA LYS A 147 -25.25 30.18 -6.42
C LYS A 147 -25.81 29.07 -7.29
N GLU A 148 -25.64 27.80 -6.89
CA GLU A 148 -26.24 26.67 -7.61
C GLU A 148 -27.78 26.78 -7.68
N ARG A 149 -28.44 27.14 -6.56
CA ARG A 149 -29.90 27.35 -6.56
C ARG A 149 -30.36 28.51 -7.42
N THR A 150 -29.57 29.57 -7.52
CA THR A 150 -29.92 30.73 -8.35
C THR A 150 -29.60 30.51 -9.82
N GLU A 151 -28.80 29.50 -10.18
CA GLU A 151 -28.61 29.06 -11.57
C GLU A 151 -29.69 28.07 -12.02
N GLU A 152 -30.28 27.31 -11.10
CA GLU A 152 -31.38 26.36 -11.37
C GLU A 152 -32.80 26.95 -11.27
N ASP A 153 -32.96 28.24 -10.92
CA ASP A 153 -34.27 28.87 -10.77
C ASP A 153 -34.94 29.12 -12.15
N PRO A 154 -36.03 28.41 -12.49
CA PRO A 154 -36.70 28.56 -13.78
C PRO A 154 -37.51 29.86 -13.91
N TYR A 155 -37.55 30.71 -12.86
CA TYR A 155 -38.28 31.97 -12.83
C TYR A 155 -37.37 33.20 -12.79
N LYS A 156 -36.09 33.05 -13.11
CA LYS A 156 -35.12 34.14 -13.18
C LYS A 156 -35.34 34.95 -14.48
N TYR A 157 -36.05 36.08 -14.39
CA TYR A 157 -36.22 37.06 -15.46
C TYR A 157 -35.08 38.08 -15.50
#